data_AF-A0A1G0ADW5-F1
#
_entry.id   AF-A0A1G0ADW5-F1
#
_cell.length_a   1.000
_cell.length_b   1.000
_cell.length_c   1.000
_cell.angle_alpha   90.00
_cell.angle_beta   90.00
_cell.angle_gamma   90.00
#
_symmetry.space_group_name_H-M   'P 1'
#
loop_
_entity.id
_entity.type
_entity.pdbx_description
1 polymer ?
#
loop_
_entity_poly.entity_id
_entity_poly.type
_entity_poly.pdbx_seq_one_letter_code
_entity_poly.pdbx_strand_id
1 'polypeptide(L)'
;MGWVQTQEGRMGADAEAARNGALFDLERGACYLVKEKKPDLSYRLFDLFLHQRVPALCITRQYPERVRRERGLSDVRVIWLSHTPGEDFQNPAAIGTLAKVIEKFVEDNGGDGVVLLEGLEYLIINNGFLQTLMFVEHVNEFIMQRRAILLLPVSPDTLEEKELALLERNIEVLESPAVKTDLETREVSKLLDHY
;
A
#
# COMPACT_ATOMS: atom_id res chain seq x y z
N MET A 1 -4.64 -36.30 32.89
CA MET A 1 -5.12 -36.17 31.50
C MET A 1 -5.86 -34.84 31.39
N GLY A 2 -5.29 -33.84 30.71
CA GLY A 2 -5.97 -32.57 30.42
C GLY A 2 -5.04 -31.37 30.51
N TRP A 3 -4.18 -31.17 29.51
CA TRP A 3 -3.47 -29.90 29.30
C TRP A 3 -4.42 -28.94 28.58
N VAL A 4 -4.77 -27.81 29.19
CA VAL A 4 -5.45 -26.69 28.52
C VAL A 4 -4.37 -25.71 28.09
N GLN A 5 -4.17 -25.59 26.77
CA GLN A 5 -3.38 -24.53 26.17
C GLN A 5 -4.19 -23.22 26.20
N THR A 6 -3.74 -22.25 26.99
CA THR A 6 -4.27 -20.89 26.94
C THR A 6 -3.75 -20.20 25.69
N GLN A 7 -4.65 -19.85 24.77
CA GLN A 7 -4.37 -18.95 23.65
C GLN A 7 -4.12 -17.53 24.18
N GLU A 8 -2.89 -17.21 24.53
CA GLU A 8 -2.42 -15.83 24.66
C GLU A 8 -1.62 -15.49 23.40
N GLY A 9 -2.20 -14.69 22.50
CA GLY A 9 -1.46 -14.25 21.31
C GLY A 9 -2.23 -13.46 20.26
N ARG A 10 -3.57 -13.42 20.29
CA ARG A 10 -4.36 -12.70 19.26
C ARG A 10 -4.84 -11.30 19.68
N MET A 11 -5.03 -11.03 20.97
CA MET A 11 -5.70 -9.80 21.43
C MET A 11 -4.82 -8.54 21.49
N GLY A 12 -3.48 -8.69 21.45
CA GLY A 12 -2.53 -7.57 21.52
C GLY A 12 -2.24 -6.90 20.18
N ALA A 13 -2.10 -7.70 19.11
CA ALA A 13 -1.79 -7.20 17.77
C ALA A 13 -2.96 -6.41 17.17
N ASP A 14 -4.20 -6.84 17.40
CA ASP A 14 -5.41 -6.18 16.90
C ASP A 14 -5.62 -4.79 17.55
N ALA A 15 -5.31 -4.66 18.84
CA ALA A 15 -5.40 -3.39 19.56
C ALA A 15 -4.29 -2.40 19.14
N GLU A 16 -3.09 -2.88 18.87
CA GLU A 16 -1.97 -2.06 18.39
C GLU A 16 -2.10 -1.69 16.89
N ALA A 17 -2.71 -2.57 16.10
CA ALA A 17 -3.11 -2.32 14.72
C ALA A 17 -4.19 -1.24 14.63
N ALA A 18 -5.24 -1.34 15.45
CA ALA A 18 -6.30 -0.33 15.53
C ALA A 18 -5.79 1.03 16.04
N ARG A 19 -4.88 1.05 17.03
CA ARG A 19 -4.29 2.31 17.53
C ARG A 19 -3.52 3.07 16.47
N ASN A 20 -2.77 2.37 15.61
CA ASN A 20 -2.01 3.00 14.54
C ASN A 20 -2.88 3.39 13.34
N GLY A 21 -3.91 2.60 13.03
CA GLY A 21 -4.91 2.96 12.02
C GLY A 21 -5.71 4.22 12.41
N ALA A 22 -5.98 4.40 13.69
CA ALA A 22 -6.64 5.59 14.23
C ALA A 22 -5.74 6.85 14.31
N LEU A 23 -4.41 6.71 14.13
CA LEU A 23 -3.49 7.85 14.14
C LEU A 23 -3.50 8.64 12.82
N PHE A 24 -3.97 8.02 11.74
CA PHE A 24 -3.98 8.62 10.41
C PHE A 24 -5.42 8.88 9.97
N ASP A 25 -5.81 10.15 9.90
CA ASP A 25 -7.04 10.55 9.25
C ASP A 25 -6.78 10.65 7.75
N LEU A 26 -7.25 9.64 7.00
CA LEU A 26 -7.05 9.59 5.54
C LEU A 26 -8.18 10.32 4.85
N GLU A 27 -7.82 11.40 4.16
CA GLU A 27 -8.70 12.18 3.32
C GLU A 27 -9.05 11.43 2.04
N ARG A 28 -10.31 11.59 1.62
CA ARG A 28 -10.78 11.06 0.34
C ARG A 28 -10.29 11.95 -0.80
N GLY A 29 -10.06 11.34 -1.96
CA GLY A 29 -9.50 12.05 -3.11
C GLY A 29 -7.98 12.24 -3.01
N ALA A 30 -7.30 11.36 -2.27
CA ALA A 30 -5.86 11.43 -2.09
C ALA A 30 -5.18 10.10 -2.41
N CYS A 31 -3.97 10.20 -2.94
CA CYS A 31 -3.02 9.09 -2.98
C CYS A 31 -2.05 9.24 -1.80
N TYR A 32 -1.70 8.11 -1.19
CA TYR A 32 -0.78 8.03 -0.07
C TYR A 32 0.41 7.17 -0.43
N LEU A 33 1.61 7.76 -0.38
CA LEU A 33 2.86 7.04 -0.46
C LEU A 33 3.24 6.59 0.96
N VAL A 34 3.14 5.29 1.22
CA VAL A 34 3.40 4.72 2.55
C VAL A 34 4.83 4.20 2.60
N LYS A 35 5.70 4.90 3.32
CA LYS A 35 7.11 4.52 3.49
C LYS A 35 7.22 3.36 4.48
N GLU A 36 7.49 2.16 3.95
CA GLU A 36 7.66 0.95 4.76
C GLU A 36 8.39 -0.18 4.00
N LYS A 37 9.15 -1.01 4.72
CA LYS A 37 9.88 -2.15 4.10
C LYS A 37 8.97 -3.32 3.74
N LYS A 38 7.91 -3.50 4.53
CA LYS A 38 6.85 -4.49 4.33
C LYS A 38 5.54 -3.73 4.43
N PRO A 39 4.51 -4.07 3.62
CA PRO A 39 3.28 -3.31 3.49
C PRO A 39 2.32 -3.44 4.69
N ASP A 40 2.82 -3.57 5.92
CA ASP A 40 2.02 -3.90 7.10
C ASP A 40 1.16 -2.73 7.58
N LEU A 41 1.64 -1.48 7.47
CA LEU A 41 0.80 -0.30 7.69
C LEU A 41 -0.22 -0.16 6.56
N SER A 42 0.19 -0.32 5.30
CA SER A 42 -0.73 -0.21 4.16
C SER A 42 -1.90 -1.21 4.24
N TYR A 43 -1.63 -2.47 4.57
CA TYR A 43 -2.71 -3.46 4.77
C TYR A 43 -3.62 -3.09 5.96
N ARG A 44 -3.07 -2.60 7.08
CA ARG A 44 -3.91 -2.14 8.20
C ARG A 44 -4.80 -0.96 7.83
N LEU A 45 -4.26 0.04 7.13
CA LEU A 45 -5.03 1.19 6.66
C LEU A 45 -6.13 0.74 5.69
N PHE A 46 -5.79 -0.20 4.80
CA PHE A 46 -6.75 -0.82 3.89
C PHE A 46 -7.89 -1.54 4.62
N ASP A 47 -7.58 -2.30 5.68
CA ASP A 47 -8.58 -3.01 6.50
C ASP A 47 -9.57 -2.07 7.19
N LEU A 48 -9.17 -0.86 7.57
CA LEU A 48 -10.08 0.15 8.13
C LEU A 48 -11.22 0.49 7.15
N PHE A 49 -10.92 0.58 5.87
CA PHE A 49 -11.91 0.86 4.83
C PHE A 49 -12.80 -0.36 4.56
N LEU A 50 -12.28 -1.57 4.67
CA LEU A 50 -13.08 -2.79 4.61
C LEU A 50 -14.13 -2.84 5.72
N HIS A 51 -13.74 -2.49 6.96
CA HIS A 51 -14.68 -2.40 8.08
C HIS A 51 -15.77 -1.34 7.88
N GLN A 52 -15.44 -0.25 7.18
CA GLN A 52 -16.39 0.79 6.78
C GLN A 52 -17.23 0.40 5.55
N ARG A 53 -17.04 -0.80 5.00
CA ARG A 53 -17.69 -1.30 3.77
C ARG A 53 -17.44 -0.42 2.55
N VAL A 54 -16.29 0.25 2.49
CA VAL A 54 -15.83 0.95 1.30
C VAL A 54 -15.42 -0.10 0.25
N PRO A 55 -15.83 0.04 -1.02
CA PRO A 55 -15.38 -0.85 -2.08
C PRO A 55 -13.87 -0.94 -2.12
N ALA A 56 -13.31 -2.13 -2.29
CA ALA A 56 -11.88 -2.34 -2.12
C ALA A 56 -11.26 -3.18 -3.25
N LEU A 57 -10.09 -2.75 -3.70
CA LEU A 57 -9.27 -3.43 -4.69
C LEU A 57 -7.84 -3.59 -4.16
N CYS A 58 -7.35 -4.83 -4.13
CA CYS A 58 -5.96 -5.11 -3.81
C CYS A 58 -5.22 -5.52 -5.09
N ILE A 59 -4.13 -4.83 -5.40
CA ILE A 59 -3.19 -5.17 -6.46
C ILE A 59 -1.87 -5.52 -5.78
N THR A 60 -1.33 -6.69 -6.08
CA THR A 60 -0.17 -7.22 -5.35
C THR A 60 0.68 -8.13 -6.23
N ARG A 61 1.96 -8.26 -5.91
CA ARG A 61 2.87 -9.23 -6.54
C ARG A 61 2.75 -10.62 -5.93
N GLN A 62 2.11 -10.71 -4.77
CA GLN A 62 1.93 -11.97 -4.06
C GLN A 62 0.78 -12.75 -4.67
N TYR A 63 0.91 -14.08 -4.70
CA TYR A 63 -0.13 -14.94 -5.24
C TYR A 63 -1.46 -14.76 -4.48
N PRO A 64 -2.62 -14.56 -5.17
CA PRO A 64 -3.86 -14.15 -4.52
C PRO A 64 -4.33 -15.05 -3.37
N GLU A 65 -4.24 -16.38 -3.51
CA GLU A 65 -4.66 -17.29 -2.43
C GLU A 65 -3.84 -17.09 -1.15
N ARG A 66 -2.55 -16.75 -1.30
CA ARG A 66 -1.69 -16.45 -0.15
C ARG A 66 -2.15 -15.18 0.55
N VAL A 67 -2.40 -14.12 -0.22
CA VAL A 67 -2.83 -12.82 0.33
C VAL A 67 -4.18 -12.96 1.01
N ARG A 68 -5.14 -13.65 0.40
CA ARG A 68 -6.46 -13.91 1.00
C ARG A 68 -6.33 -14.62 2.35
N ARG A 69 -5.46 -15.64 2.44
CA ARG A 69 -5.23 -16.39 3.68
C ARG A 69 -4.51 -15.58 4.75
N GLU A 70 -3.49 -14.82 4.39
CA GLU A 70 -2.60 -14.13 5.34
C GLU A 70 -3.15 -12.77 5.78
N ARG A 71 -3.94 -12.10 4.94
CA ARG A 71 -4.45 -10.74 5.17
C ARG A 71 -5.98 -10.69 5.34
N GLY A 72 -6.67 -11.83 5.34
CA GLY A 72 -8.12 -11.88 5.56
C GLY A 72 -8.97 -11.28 4.42
N LEU A 73 -8.42 -11.18 3.21
CA LEU A 73 -9.06 -10.52 2.05
C LEU A 73 -10.02 -11.43 1.28
N SER A 74 -10.85 -12.21 1.97
CA SER A 74 -11.73 -13.22 1.37
C SER A 74 -12.68 -12.63 0.32
N ASP A 75 -13.29 -11.48 0.64
CA ASP A 75 -14.34 -10.83 -0.17
C ASP A 75 -13.84 -9.65 -1.01
N VAL A 76 -12.52 -9.44 -1.05
CA VAL A 76 -11.88 -8.35 -1.80
C VAL A 76 -11.40 -8.88 -3.14
N ARG A 77 -11.55 -8.09 -4.21
CA ARG A 77 -10.92 -8.44 -5.49
C ARG A 77 -9.40 -8.28 -5.36
N VAL A 78 -8.65 -9.33 -5.66
CA VAL A 78 -7.18 -9.34 -5.59
C VAL A 78 -6.63 -9.57 -6.99
N ILE A 79 -5.92 -8.59 -7.52
CA ILE A 79 -5.25 -8.65 -8.81
C ILE A 79 -3.78 -8.99 -8.61
N TRP A 80 -3.33 -10.04 -9.30
CA TRP A 80 -1.95 -10.47 -9.26
C TRP A 80 -1.10 -9.80 -10.35
N LEU A 81 -0.07 -9.06 -9.95
CA LEU A 81 0.95 -8.55 -10.88
C LEU A 81 1.87 -9.70 -11.30
N SER A 82 1.66 -10.22 -12.52
CA SER A 82 2.36 -11.40 -13.01
C SER A 82 2.53 -11.38 -14.53
N HIS A 83 3.68 -11.85 -14.99
CA HIS A 83 3.90 -12.15 -16.41
C HIS A 83 3.20 -13.42 -16.86
N THR A 84 2.85 -14.30 -15.91
CA THR A 84 2.15 -15.55 -16.18
C THR A 84 0.64 -15.33 -16.09
N PRO A 85 -0.13 -15.65 -17.14
CA PRO A 85 -1.58 -15.53 -17.11
C PRO A 85 -2.25 -16.34 -15.97
N GLY A 86 -3.34 -15.79 -15.46
CA GLY A 86 -4.17 -16.36 -14.39
C GLY A 86 -5.61 -15.84 -14.45
N GLU A 87 -6.40 -16.10 -13.42
CA GLU A 87 -7.82 -15.69 -13.38
C GLU A 87 -7.99 -14.17 -13.21
N ASP A 88 -7.33 -13.58 -12.21
CA ASP A 88 -7.35 -12.14 -11.93
C ASP A 88 -5.89 -11.65 -11.86
N PHE A 89 -5.28 -11.43 -13.02
CA PHE A 89 -3.89 -10.98 -13.14
C PHE A 89 -3.77 -9.74 -14.02
N GLN A 90 -2.68 -9.01 -13.85
CA GLN A 90 -2.24 -7.95 -14.76
C GLN A 90 -0.76 -8.12 -15.06
N ASN A 91 -0.41 -8.00 -16.34
CA ASN A 91 1.00 -7.98 -16.73
C ASN A 91 1.63 -6.67 -16.23
N PRO A 92 2.71 -6.71 -15.43
CA PRO A 92 3.32 -5.51 -14.86
C PRO A 92 3.92 -4.58 -15.93
N ALA A 93 4.24 -5.07 -17.14
CA ALA A 93 4.71 -4.27 -18.27
C ALA A 93 3.55 -3.59 -19.03
N ALA A 94 2.30 -3.96 -18.76
CA ALA A 94 1.11 -3.33 -19.34
C ALA A 94 0.56 -2.24 -18.40
N ILE A 95 1.43 -1.32 -17.94
CA ILE A 95 1.11 -0.33 -16.91
C ILE A 95 -0.09 0.58 -17.26
N GLY A 96 -0.28 0.90 -18.55
CA GLY A 96 -1.45 1.65 -19.01
C GLY A 96 -2.77 0.87 -18.88
N THR A 97 -2.74 -0.46 -18.98
CA THR A 97 -3.92 -1.30 -18.69
C THR A 97 -4.18 -1.34 -17.19
N LEU A 98 -3.13 -1.36 -16.37
CA LEU A 98 -3.27 -1.30 -14.92
C LEU A 98 -3.96 0.00 -14.46
N ALA A 99 -3.61 1.15 -15.07
CA ALA A 99 -4.30 2.42 -14.80
C ALA A 99 -5.80 2.30 -15.07
N LYS A 100 -6.18 1.82 -16.26
CA LYS A 100 -7.60 1.62 -16.63
C LYS A 100 -8.34 0.68 -15.69
N VAL A 101 -7.66 -0.33 -15.14
CA VAL A 101 -8.25 -1.24 -14.16
C VAL A 101 -8.59 -0.52 -12.86
N ILE A 102 -7.68 0.35 -12.38
CA ILE A 102 -7.91 1.18 -11.19
C ILE A 102 -9.04 2.17 -11.46
N GLU A 103 -8.98 2.89 -12.58
CA GLU A 103 -9.98 3.88 -12.96
C GLU A 103 -11.38 3.26 -13.06
N LYS A 104 -11.49 2.15 -13.81
CA LYS A 104 -12.74 1.42 -13.97
C LYS A 104 -13.29 0.93 -12.64
N PHE A 105 -12.45 0.39 -11.76
CA PHE A 105 -12.89 -0.03 -10.43
C PHE A 105 -13.51 1.13 -9.66
N VAL A 106 -12.89 2.30 -9.66
CA VAL A 106 -13.42 3.47 -8.96
C VAL A 106 -14.71 3.99 -9.63
N GLU A 107 -14.77 4.01 -10.96
CA GLU A 107 -15.97 4.43 -11.70
C GLU A 107 -17.16 3.51 -11.49
N ASP A 108 -16.95 2.19 -11.57
CA ASP A 108 -17.99 1.18 -11.33
C ASP A 108 -18.56 1.28 -9.91
N ASN A 109 -17.83 1.89 -8.98
CA ASN A 109 -18.24 2.15 -7.59
C ASN A 109 -18.66 3.61 -7.33
N GLY A 110 -19.06 4.34 -8.38
CA GLY A 110 -19.63 5.69 -8.24
C GLY A 110 -18.62 6.76 -7.80
N GLY A 111 -17.33 6.54 -8.08
CA GLY A 111 -16.25 7.43 -7.66
C GLY A 111 -15.76 7.20 -6.23
N ASP A 112 -16.20 6.14 -5.56
CA ASP A 112 -15.75 5.75 -4.21
C ASP A 112 -14.93 4.45 -4.29
N GLY A 113 -14.01 4.25 -3.35
CA GLY A 113 -13.25 3.02 -3.22
C GLY A 113 -11.85 3.22 -2.65
N VAL A 114 -11.30 2.17 -2.07
CA VAL A 114 -9.89 2.11 -1.65
C VAL A 114 -9.13 1.14 -2.55
N VAL A 115 -7.97 1.57 -3.02
CA VAL A 115 -7.06 0.75 -3.83
C VAL A 115 -5.74 0.60 -3.09
N LEU A 116 -5.31 -0.62 -2.86
CA LEU A 116 -3.95 -0.92 -2.40
C LEU A 116 -3.14 -1.42 -3.60
N LEU A 117 -2.06 -0.72 -3.95
CA LEU A 117 -1.13 -1.15 -4.99
C LEU A 117 0.23 -1.50 -4.37
N GLU A 118 0.37 -2.76 -3.96
CA GLU A 118 1.63 -3.34 -3.48
C GLU A 118 2.45 -3.88 -4.65
N GLY A 119 3.45 -3.10 -5.07
CA GLY A 119 4.36 -3.53 -6.12
C GLY A 119 4.95 -2.40 -6.95
N LEU A 120 5.02 -1.17 -6.41
CA LEU A 120 5.56 -0.01 -7.11
C LEU A 120 6.99 -0.28 -7.62
N GLU A 121 7.85 -0.89 -6.80
CA GLU A 121 9.22 -1.25 -7.17
C GLU A 121 9.24 -2.24 -8.34
N TYR A 122 8.28 -3.15 -8.39
CA TYR A 122 8.18 -4.11 -9.48
C TYR A 122 7.69 -3.45 -10.77
N LEU A 123 6.77 -2.49 -10.68
CA LEU A 123 6.40 -1.67 -11.83
C LEU A 123 7.60 -0.88 -12.35
N ILE A 124 8.43 -0.31 -11.45
CA ILE A 124 9.68 0.37 -11.81
C ILE A 124 10.64 -0.58 -12.53
N ILE A 125 10.85 -1.79 -12.01
CA ILE A 125 11.72 -2.80 -12.64
C ILE A 125 11.24 -3.16 -14.06
N ASN A 126 9.92 -3.22 -14.29
CA ASN A 126 9.37 -3.65 -15.58
C ASN A 126 9.23 -2.51 -16.60
N ASN A 127 9.06 -1.26 -16.18
CA ASN A 127 8.73 -0.13 -17.05
C ASN A 127 9.76 1.02 -17.01
N GLY A 128 10.63 1.02 -15.99
CA GLY A 128 11.49 2.15 -15.65
C GLY A 128 10.80 3.17 -14.74
N PHE A 129 11.62 3.96 -14.04
CA PHE A 129 11.14 4.93 -13.05
C PHE A 129 10.23 6.00 -13.67
N LEU A 130 10.67 6.66 -14.75
CA LEU A 130 9.91 7.76 -15.36
C LEU A 130 8.50 7.33 -15.83
N GLN A 131 8.37 6.15 -16.43
CA GLN A 131 7.06 5.65 -16.84
C GLN A 131 6.16 5.33 -15.64
N THR A 132 6.76 4.81 -14.56
CA THR A 132 6.02 4.55 -13.32
C THR A 132 5.61 5.84 -12.63
N LEU A 133 6.47 6.86 -12.60
CA LEU A 133 6.14 8.19 -12.08
C LEU A 133 4.95 8.80 -12.84
N MET A 134 4.98 8.80 -14.18
CA MET A 134 3.86 9.28 -15.00
C MET A 134 2.57 8.50 -14.75
N PHE A 135 2.67 7.17 -14.56
CA PHE A 135 1.51 6.35 -14.18
C PHE A 135 0.94 6.79 -12.82
N VAL A 136 1.78 7.00 -11.82
CA VAL A 136 1.33 7.44 -10.50
C VAL A 136 0.73 8.84 -10.55
N GLU A 137 1.35 9.78 -11.27
CA GLU A 137 0.80 11.13 -11.46
C GLU A 137 -0.57 11.10 -12.13
N HIS A 138 -0.72 10.28 -13.18
CA HIS A 138 -1.98 10.11 -13.89
C HIS A 138 -3.09 9.54 -12.99
N VAL A 139 -2.79 8.47 -12.24
CA VAL A 139 -3.75 7.89 -11.29
C VAL A 139 -4.07 8.89 -10.17
N ASN A 140 -3.09 9.67 -9.70
CA ASN A 140 -3.33 10.69 -8.69
C ASN A 140 -4.29 11.77 -9.18
N GLU A 141 -4.08 12.32 -10.38
CA GLU A 141 -4.98 13.31 -10.98
C GLU A 141 -6.42 12.75 -11.09
N PHE A 142 -6.56 11.48 -11.47
CA PHE A 142 -7.85 10.81 -11.51
C PHE A 142 -8.49 10.69 -10.10
N ILE A 143 -7.72 10.29 -9.09
CA ILE A 143 -8.20 10.12 -7.71
C ILE A 143 -8.61 11.46 -7.07
N MET A 144 -7.89 12.55 -7.34
CA MET A 144 -8.12 13.88 -6.74
C MET A 144 -9.54 14.44 -6.91
N GLN A 145 -10.26 14.02 -7.95
CA GLN A 145 -11.62 14.49 -8.24
C GLN A 145 -12.72 13.55 -7.72
N ARG A 146 -12.34 12.53 -6.95
CA ARG A 146 -13.19 11.41 -6.56
C ARG A 146 -13.14 11.19 -5.05
N ARG A 147 -14.01 10.33 -4.55
CA ARG A 147 -14.04 9.91 -3.14
C ARG A 147 -13.15 8.70 -2.88
N ALA A 148 -12.30 8.35 -3.84
CA ALA A 148 -11.42 7.20 -3.78
C ALA A 148 -10.09 7.53 -3.10
N ILE A 149 -9.40 6.48 -2.66
CA ILE A 149 -8.08 6.55 -2.00
C ILE A 149 -7.17 5.51 -2.64
N LEU A 150 -5.93 5.88 -2.91
CA LEU A 150 -4.88 4.97 -3.34
C LEU A 150 -3.78 4.87 -2.27
N LEU A 151 -3.46 3.65 -1.84
CA LEU A 151 -2.36 3.35 -0.94
C LEU A 151 -1.21 2.73 -1.75
N LEU A 152 -0.04 3.37 -1.69
CA LEU A 152 1.19 3.00 -2.40
C LEU A 152 2.30 2.70 -1.39
N PRO A 153 2.39 1.47 -0.85
CA PRO A 153 3.57 1.07 -0.10
C PRO A 153 4.82 1.14 -0.98
N VAL A 154 5.87 1.73 -0.43
CA VAL A 154 7.20 1.78 -1.04
C VAL A 154 8.27 1.63 0.04
N SER A 155 9.31 0.84 -0.26
CA SER A 155 10.50 0.80 0.58
C SER A 155 11.47 1.92 0.18
N PRO A 156 11.70 2.96 1.01
CA PRO A 156 12.57 4.09 0.65
C PRO A 156 13.98 3.67 0.27
N ASP A 157 14.50 2.61 0.93
CA ASP A 157 15.84 2.06 0.69
C ASP A 157 16.00 1.41 -0.71
N THR A 158 14.94 1.31 -1.51
CA THR A 158 14.95 0.69 -2.86
C THR A 158 14.99 1.69 -4.01
N LEU A 159 14.94 2.99 -3.71
CA LEU A 159 14.92 4.07 -4.69
C LEU A 159 16.09 5.02 -4.46
N GLU A 160 16.54 5.70 -5.52
CA GLU A 160 17.43 6.83 -5.34
C GLU A 160 16.71 7.99 -4.64
N GLU A 161 17.43 8.81 -3.87
CA GLU A 161 16.86 9.95 -3.14
C GLU A 161 16.07 10.90 -4.07
N LYS A 162 16.58 11.13 -5.28
CA LYS A 162 15.93 11.96 -6.30
C LYS A 162 14.61 11.33 -6.81
N GLU A 163 14.57 10.00 -6.93
CA GLU A 163 13.40 9.27 -7.42
C GLU A 163 12.30 9.28 -6.37
N LEU A 164 12.67 9.04 -5.12
CA LEU A 164 11.76 9.11 -4.00
C LEU A 164 11.18 10.54 -3.86
N ALA A 165 12.02 11.58 -3.89
CA ALA A 165 11.57 12.97 -3.81
C ALA A 165 10.61 13.36 -4.95
N LEU A 166 10.80 12.81 -6.15
CA LEU A 166 9.89 13.04 -7.28
C LEU A 166 8.52 12.37 -7.05
N LEU A 167 8.49 11.15 -6.52
CA LEU A 167 7.24 10.46 -6.16
C LEU A 167 6.47 11.21 -5.07
N GLU A 168 7.16 11.72 -4.06
CA GLU A 168 6.55 12.43 -2.93
C GLU A 168 5.95 13.79 -3.31
N ARG A 169 6.40 14.41 -4.40
CA ARG A 169 6.09 15.81 -4.70
C ARG A 169 4.59 16.12 -4.80
N ASN A 170 3.80 15.17 -5.29
CA ASN A 170 2.38 15.35 -5.60
C ASN A 170 1.47 14.38 -4.82
N ILE A 171 2.00 13.67 -3.83
CA ILE A 171 1.32 12.56 -3.14
C ILE A 171 1.51 12.76 -1.63
N GLU A 172 0.47 12.48 -0.85
CA GLU A 172 0.56 12.56 0.60
C GLU A 172 1.48 11.47 1.15
N VAL A 173 2.42 11.84 2.01
CA VAL A 173 3.42 10.89 2.54
C VAL A 173 3.01 10.40 3.92
N LEU A 174 2.91 9.09 4.07
CA LEU A 174 2.74 8.44 5.37
C LEU A 174 4.01 7.70 5.75
N GLU A 175 4.44 7.91 6.98
CA GLU A 175 5.59 7.21 7.53
C GLU A 175 5.11 6.25 8.61
N SER A 176 5.53 4.98 8.50
CA SER A 176 5.30 4.04 9.58
C SER A 176 5.96 4.57 10.87
N PRO A 177 5.29 4.52 12.03
CA PRO A 177 5.89 4.93 13.30
C PRO A 177 7.23 4.24 13.60
N ALA A 178 7.42 3.00 13.12
CA ALA A 178 8.68 2.29 13.21
C ALA A 178 9.82 2.94 12.42
N VAL A 179 9.50 3.57 11.27
CA VAL A 179 10.48 4.31 10.46
C VAL A 179 10.89 5.60 11.16
N LYS A 180 10.00 6.28 11.89
CA LYS A 180 10.37 7.44 12.72
C LYS A 180 11.37 7.06 13.81
N THR A 181 11.14 5.97 14.51
CA THR A 181 12.06 5.48 15.54
C THR A 181 13.43 5.09 14.95
N ASP A 182 13.45 4.44 13.78
CA ASP A 182 14.69 4.07 13.10
C ASP A 182 15.46 5.28 12.54
N LEU A 183 14.77 6.30 12.02
CA LEU A 183 15.36 7.55 11.53
C LEU A 183 15.94 8.39 12.68
N GLU A 184 15.19 8.57 13.77
CA GLU A 184 15.68 9.24 14.98
C GLU A 184 16.91 8.51 15.54
N THR A 185 16.89 7.18 15.58
CA THR A 185 18.04 6.39 16.04
C THR A 185 19.26 6.56 15.12
N ARG A 186 19.06 6.62 13.80
CA ARG A 186 20.13 6.84 12.82
C ARG A 186 20.70 8.26 12.88
N GLU A 187 19.86 9.28 13.05
CA GLU A 187 20.31 10.67 13.22
C GLU A 187 21.09 10.87 14.51
N VAL A 188 20.64 10.27 15.61
CA VAL A 188 21.37 10.28 16.89
C VAL A 188 22.73 9.58 16.74
N SER A 189 22.79 8.42 16.08
CA SER A 189 24.07 7.72 15.84
C SER A 189 25.05 8.58 15.03
N LYS A 190 24.59 9.26 13.97
CA LYS A 190 25.44 10.15 13.15
C LYS A 190 25.98 11.35 13.92
N LEU A 191 25.22 11.86 14.90
CA LEU A 191 25.65 12.95 15.77
C LEU A 191 26.67 12.48 16.83
N LEU A 192 26.58 11.22 17.27
CA LEU A 192 27.52 10.63 18.23
C LEU A 192 28.85 10.22 17.57
N ASP A 193 28.85 9.86 16.29
CA ASP A 193 30.08 9.52 15.54
C ASP A 193 30.95 10.76 15.18
N HIS A 194 30.49 11.98 15.48
CA HIS A 194 31.22 13.24 15.28
C HIS A 194 31.85 13.81 16.57
N TYR A 195 31.92 13.01 17.65
CA TYR A 195 32.60 13.33 18.91
C TYR A 195 33.64 12.26 19.26
#